data_AF-A0AAF0Y782-F1
#
_entry.id   AF-A0AAF0Y782-F1
#
_cell.length_a   1.000
_cell.length_b   1.000
_cell.length_c   1.000
_cell.angle_alpha   90.00
_cell.angle_beta   90.00
_cell.angle_gamma   90.00
#
_symmetry.space_group_name_H-M   'P 1'
#
loop_
_entity.id
_entity.type
_entity.pdbx_description
1 polymer ?
#
loop_
_entity_poly.entity_id
_entity_poly.type
_entity_poly.pdbx_seq_one_letter_code
_entity_poly.pdbx_strand_id
1 'polypeptide(L)'
;MSWFGGGSHHDKGPNFFPVTSYNSGYGALTDQDTAWECISNKGFQTETQTYYSVLEDGSILMIQVIWSFLGLFLVPATTQMTFKLYNPKTKKMTWKSVNVSNFKTDGRSSKSDAFEIKHVGTTATEEIYEISADLDKAIQLNVKWSKPASAPGAKYGAGENGGYSTYGRDRSVEKRDGFIVQYV
;
A
#
# COMPACT_ATOMS: atom_id res chain seq x y z
N MET A 1 -42.76 -11.35 -20.21
CA MET A 1 -41.47 -11.71 -20.83
C MET A 1 -40.41 -11.64 -19.74
N SER A 2 -39.91 -12.80 -19.33
CA SER A 2 -38.92 -12.98 -18.25
C SER A 2 -37.51 -12.67 -18.76
N TRP A 3 -36.72 -11.89 -18.01
CA TRP A 3 -35.29 -11.65 -18.30
C TRP A 3 -34.39 -11.98 -17.09
N PHE A 4 -34.87 -12.79 -16.15
CA PHE A 4 -34.00 -13.38 -15.11
C PHE A 4 -33.60 -14.79 -15.54
N GLY A 5 -32.73 -14.85 -16.55
CA GLY A 5 -32.31 -16.11 -17.19
C GLY A 5 -30.89 -16.04 -17.73
N GLY A 6 -29.95 -15.57 -16.91
CA GLY A 6 -28.53 -15.75 -17.15
C GLY A 6 -27.97 -16.61 -16.03
N GLY A 7 -27.84 -17.92 -16.27
CA GLY A 7 -27.21 -18.82 -15.32
C GLY A 7 -25.79 -18.34 -15.04
N SER A 8 -25.53 -17.86 -13.84
CA SER A 8 -24.17 -17.65 -13.37
C SER A 8 -23.53 -19.03 -13.28
N HIS A 9 -22.64 -19.34 -14.23
CA HIS A 9 -21.58 -20.31 -13.98
C HIS A 9 -20.76 -19.76 -12.82
N HIS A 10 -21.18 -20.05 -11.60
CA HIS A 10 -20.35 -19.89 -10.41
C HIS A 10 -19.27 -20.95 -10.52
N ASP A 11 -18.20 -20.61 -11.20
CA ASP A 11 -16.94 -21.32 -11.08
C ASP A 11 -16.55 -21.29 -9.60
N LYS A 12 -16.64 -22.45 -8.93
CA LYS A 12 -16.39 -22.61 -7.49
C LYS A 12 -14.91 -22.52 -7.12
N GLY A 13 -14.08 -22.00 -8.01
CA GLY A 13 -12.65 -21.82 -7.78
C GLY A 13 -12.35 -20.59 -6.93
N PRO A 14 -11.14 -20.51 -6.33
CA PRO A 14 -10.69 -19.31 -5.65
C PRO A 14 -10.67 -18.13 -6.64
N ASN A 15 -11.23 -16.98 -6.23
CA ASN A 15 -11.19 -15.75 -7.02
C ASN A 15 -9.98 -14.86 -6.66
N PHE A 16 -9.32 -15.15 -5.55
CA PHE A 16 -8.13 -14.44 -5.08
C PHE A 16 -6.90 -15.32 -5.25
N PHE A 17 -5.87 -14.77 -5.88
CA PHE A 17 -4.61 -15.43 -6.13
C PHE A 17 -3.49 -14.62 -5.44
N PRO A 18 -2.96 -15.10 -4.31
CA PRO A 18 -1.85 -14.41 -3.65
C PRO A 18 -0.62 -14.46 -4.55
N VAL A 19 0.27 -13.46 -4.43
CA VAL A 19 1.52 -13.40 -5.20
C VAL A 19 2.33 -14.71 -5.12
N THR A 20 2.27 -15.42 -3.99
CA THR A 20 2.94 -16.70 -3.75
C THR A 20 2.39 -17.87 -4.57
N SER A 21 1.19 -17.75 -5.13
CA SER A 21 0.57 -18.80 -5.94
C SER A 21 1.13 -18.89 -7.36
N TYR A 22 1.85 -17.86 -7.81
CA TYR A 22 2.39 -17.80 -9.18
C TYR A 22 3.74 -17.10 -9.31
N ASN A 23 4.27 -16.56 -8.22
CA ASN A 23 5.61 -16.00 -8.17
C ASN A 23 6.36 -16.57 -6.96
N SER A 24 7.68 -16.61 -7.07
CA SER A 24 8.56 -17.17 -6.06
C SER A 24 9.85 -16.37 -5.97
N GLY A 25 10.46 -16.37 -4.79
CA GLY A 25 11.69 -15.65 -4.54
C GLY A 25 11.48 -14.13 -4.50
N TYR A 26 12.59 -13.40 -4.61
CA TYR A 26 12.60 -11.95 -4.52
C TYR A 26 13.16 -11.33 -5.80
N GLY A 27 12.55 -10.22 -6.23
CA GLY A 27 13.02 -9.39 -7.33
C GLY A 27 13.56 -8.05 -6.83
N ALA A 28 14.43 -7.43 -7.61
CA ALA A 28 14.86 -6.05 -7.36
C ALA A 28 13.66 -5.10 -7.46
N LEU A 29 13.64 -4.09 -6.60
CA LEU A 29 12.69 -2.99 -6.71
C LEU A 29 13.05 -2.10 -7.89
N THR A 30 12.02 -1.72 -8.64
CA THR A 30 12.06 -0.61 -9.58
C THR A 30 11.38 0.60 -8.96
N ASP A 31 11.62 1.74 -9.58
CA ASP A 31 10.99 3.00 -9.20
C ASP A 31 9.45 2.94 -9.21
N GLN A 32 8.86 2.14 -10.10
CA GLN A 32 7.41 1.96 -10.19
C GLN A 32 6.87 1.08 -9.05
N ASP A 33 7.68 0.16 -8.52
CA ASP A 33 7.25 -0.82 -7.51
C ASP A 33 6.95 -0.22 -6.14
N THR A 34 7.19 1.07 -5.95
CA THR A 34 6.91 1.82 -4.71
C THR A 34 6.09 3.08 -4.97
N ALA A 35 5.72 3.33 -6.22
CA ALA A 35 4.82 4.41 -6.60
C ALA A 35 3.36 3.98 -6.42
N TRP A 36 2.52 4.91 -5.98
CA TRP A 36 1.08 4.69 -5.92
C TRP A 36 0.51 4.55 -7.33
N GLU A 37 -0.32 3.52 -7.55
CA GLU A 37 -1.09 3.38 -8.79
C GLU A 37 -2.42 4.16 -8.70
N CYS A 38 -3.13 4.02 -7.58
CA CYS A 38 -4.40 4.67 -7.24
C CYS A 38 -5.41 4.70 -8.40
N ILE A 39 -5.62 3.57 -9.07
CA ILE A 39 -6.41 3.48 -10.31
C ILE A 39 -7.91 3.34 -9.98
N SER A 40 -8.66 4.43 -10.07
CA SER A 40 -10.10 4.45 -9.71
C SER A 40 -11.07 3.93 -10.79
N ASN A 41 -10.60 3.31 -11.88
CA ASN A 41 -11.44 2.82 -12.98
C ASN A 41 -11.28 1.31 -13.28
N LYS A 42 -10.56 0.57 -12.45
CA LYS A 42 -10.30 -0.87 -12.66
C LYS A 42 -10.61 -1.70 -11.41
N GLY A 43 -11.87 -2.11 -11.26
CA GLY A 43 -12.26 -3.10 -10.26
C GLY A 43 -11.87 -2.77 -8.82
N PHE A 44 -11.71 -3.81 -7.99
CA PHE A 44 -11.34 -3.66 -6.57
C PHE A 44 -9.83 -3.50 -6.42
N GLN A 45 -9.38 -2.49 -5.67
CA GLN A 45 -7.97 -2.23 -5.44
C GLN A 45 -7.68 -1.91 -3.98
N THR A 46 -6.56 -2.42 -3.49
CA THR A 46 -6.02 -2.03 -2.18
C THR A 46 -4.52 -1.88 -2.28
N GLU A 47 -4.05 -0.68 -2.01
CA GLU A 47 -2.65 -0.31 -2.01
C GLU A 47 -2.24 0.07 -0.60
N THR A 48 -1.10 -0.43 -0.14
CA THR A 48 -0.63 -0.17 1.22
C THR A 48 0.85 0.22 1.20
N GLN A 49 1.17 1.44 1.63
CA GLN A 49 2.53 1.86 1.90
C GLN A 49 2.83 1.78 3.40
N THR A 50 3.85 1.03 3.78
CA THR A 50 4.23 0.82 5.18
C THR A 50 5.66 1.23 5.42
N TYR A 51 5.86 2.23 6.27
CA TYR A 51 7.15 2.64 6.79
C TYR A 51 7.29 2.09 8.20
N TYR A 52 8.35 1.33 8.46
CA TYR A 52 8.62 0.87 9.82
C TYR A 52 10.11 0.95 10.15
N SER A 53 10.40 1.03 11.44
CA SER A 53 11.77 0.99 11.94
C SER A 53 11.80 0.48 13.37
N VAL A 54 12.94 -0.08 13.76
CA VAL A 54 13.27 -0.37 15.15
C VAL A 54 14.14 0.78 15.66
N LEU A 55 13.66 1.49 16.67
CA LEU A 55 14.36 2.61 17.31
C LEU A 55 15.46 2.08 18.25
N GLU A 56 16.37 2.95 18.65
CA GLU A 56 17.53 2.61 19.51
C GLU A 56 17.13 1.97 20.85
N ASP A 57 16.00 2.38 21.41
CA ASP A 57 15.47 1.81 22.65
C ASP A 57 14.83 0.43 22.48
N GLY A 58 14.71 -0.05 21.24
CA GLY A 58 14.05 -1.28 20.83
C GLY A 58 12.56 -1.12 20.51
N SER A 59 12.03 0.11 20.53
CA SER A 59 10.66 0.39 20.12
C SER A 59 10.47 0.18 18.63
N ILE A 60 9.28 -0.27 18.24
CA ILE A 60 8.88 -0.45 16.85
C ILE A 60 7.98 0.71 16.48
N LEU A 61 8.45 1.52 15.53
CA LEU A 61 7.66 2.58 14.90
C LEU A 61 7.11 2.04 13.57
N MET A 62 5.82 2.25 13.32
CA MET A 62 5.15 1.93 12.08
C MET A 62 4.22 3.07 11.68
N ILE A 63 4.31 3.49 10.43
CA ILE A 63 3.38 4.36 9.75
C ILE A 63 2.88 3.62 8.51
N GLN A 64 1.58 3.52 8.35
CA GLN A 64 0.97 2.82 7.24
C GLN A 64 -0.11 3.68 6.61
N VAL A 65 -0.06 3.83 5.29
CA VAL A 65 -1.11 4.44 4.49
C VAL A 65 -1.78 3.34 3.70
N ILE A 66 -3.11 3.24 3.79
CA ILE A 66 -3.92 2.30 3.03
C ILE A 66 -4.83 3.13 2.14
N TRP A 67 -4.74 2.91 0.84
CA TRP A 67 -5.71 3.40 -0.13
C TRP A 67 -6.50 2.21 -0.64
N SER A 68 -7.83 2.33 -0.68
CA SER A 68 -8.69 1.29 -1.21
C SER A 68 -9.80 1.85 -2.06
N PHE A 69 -10.06 1.19 -3.18
CA PHE A 69 -11.15 1.52 -4.08
C PHE A 69 -11.96 0.26 -4.38
N LEU A 70 -13.28 0.31 -4.14
CA LEU A 70 -14.14 -0.88 -4.25
C LEU A 70 -14.72 -1.09 -5.65
N GLY A 71 -14.54 -0.16 -6.59
CA GLY A 71 -15.10 -0.30 -7.94
C GLY A 71 -16.62 -0.17 -8.02
N LEU A 72 -17.30 0.20 -6.93
CA LEU A 72 -18.74 0.43 -6.90
C LEU A 72 -19.02 1.89 -7.25
N PHE A 73 -19.89 2.14 -8.24
CA PHE A 73 -20.17 3.46 -8.84
C PHE A 73 -20.47 4.59 -7.84
N LEU A 74 -20.93 4.27 -6.62
CA LEU A 74 -21.32 5.24 -5.59
C LEU A 74 -20.38 5.27 -4.38
N VAL A 75 -19.37 4.40 -4.32
CA VAL A 75 -18.44 4.34 -3.19
C VAL A 75 -17.10 4.93 -3.62
N PRO A 76 -16.74 6.14 -3.15
CA PRO A 76 -15.45 6.73 -3.47
C PRO A 76 -14.30 5.92 -2.86
N ALA A 77 -13.09 6.11 -3.40
CA ALA A 77 -11.90 5.56 -2.77
C ALA A 77 -11.74 6.12 -1.35
N THR A 78 -11.27 5.27 -0.44
CA THR A 78 -11.02 5.63 0.95
C THR A 78 -9.53 5.55 1.23
N THR A 79 -9.01 6.54 1.93
CA THR A 79 -7.63 6.53 2.41
C THR A 79 -7.61 6.57 3.92
N GLN A 80 -6.77 5.72 4.52
CA GLN A 80 -6.57 5.66 5.95
C GLN A 80 -5.07 5.74 6.26
N MET A 81 -4.70 6.56 7.25
CA MET A 81 -3.34 6.56 7.81
C MET A 81 -3.37 5.95 9.21
N THR A 82 -2.45 5.03 9.46
CA THR A 82 -2.28 4.33 10.73
C THR A 82 -0.89 4.60 11.27
N PHE A 83 -0.82 5.00 12.53
CA PHE A 83 0.41 5.15 13.30
C PHE A 83 0.41 4.14 14.44
N LYS A 84 1.56 3.50 14.66
CA LYS A 84 1.79 2.62 15.80
C LYS A 84 3.21 2.79 16.31
N LEU A 85 3.34 3.01 17.61
CA LEU A 85 4.59 2.96 18.35
C LEU A 85 4.43 1.95 19.48
N TYR A 86 5.26 0.92 19.49
CA TYR A 86 5.22 -0.12 20.51
C TYR A 86 6.62 -0.35 21.11
N ASN A 87 6.72 -0.28 22.43
CA ASN A 87 7.97 -0.59 23.13
C ASN A 87 7.87 -1.97 23.80
N PRO A 88 8.65 -2.98 23.34
CA PRO A 88 8.55 -4.35 23.86
C PRO A 88 9.10 -4.52 25.28
N LYS A 89 9.96 -3.59 25.76
CA LYS A 89 10.52 -3.60 27.12
C LYS A 89 9.49 -3.09 28.14
N THR A 90 8.82 -1.98 27.82
CA THR A 90 7.82 -1.36 28.71
C THR A 90 6.40 -1.88 28.49
N LYS A 91 6.17 -2.62 27.39
CA LYS A 91 4.85 -3.08 26.93
C LYS A 91 3.85 -1.96 26.62
N LYS A 92 4.31 -0.71 26.50
CA LYS A 92 3.47 0.43 26.13
C LYS A 92 3.25 0.46 24.63
N MET A 93 2.02 0.75 24.23
CA MET A 93 1.62 0.95 22.84
C MET A 93 0.89 2.29 22.71
N THR A 94 1.30 3.09 21.75
CA THR A 94 0.53 4.23 21.24
C THR A 94 0.11 3.90 19.82
N TRP A 95 -1.18 3.97 19.53
CA TRP A 95 -1.71 3.67 18.21
C TRP A 95 -2.86 4.60 17.88
N LYS A 96 -2.95 4.98 16.59
CA LYS A 96 -4.06 5.74 16.04
C LYS A 96 -4.25 5.36 14.59
N SER A 97 -5.49 5.30 14.16
CA SER A 97 -5.84 5.17 12.76
C SER A 97 -6.93 6.19 12.43
N VAL A 98 -6.75 6.91 11.32
CA VAL A 98 -7.67 7.95 10.88
C VAL A 98 -7.95 7.81 9.39
N ASN A 99 -9.23 7.94 9.04
CA ASN A 99 -9.62 8.16 7.66
C ASN A 99 -9.29 9.59 7.28
N VAL A 100 -8.74 9.76 6.08
CA VAL A 100 -8.32 11.07 5.58
C VAL A 100 -9.09 11.44 4.31
N SER A 101 -9.25 12.73 4.08
CA SER A 101 -9.86 13.30 2.88
C SER A 101 -8.81 13.93 1.96
N ASN A 102 -9.21 14.20 0.72
CA ASN A 102 -8.40 14.87 -0.30
C ASN A 102 -7.04 14.21 -0.57
N PHE A 103 -7.01 12.87 -0.53
CA PHE A 103 -5.80 12.13 -0.84
C PHE A 103 -5.38 12.33 -2.30
N LYS A 104 -4.10 12.65 -2.50
CA LYS A 104 -3.45 12.87 -3.79
C LYS A 104 -2.08 12.22 -3.78
N THR A 105 -1.66 11.73 -4.93
CA THR A 105 -0.37 11.05 -5.10
C THR A 105 0.42 11.71 -6.22
N ASP A 106 1.75 11.64 -6.10
CA ASP A 106 2.70 12.04 -7.13
C ASP A 106 3.89 11.07 -7.07
N GLY A 107 3.79 9.99 -7.86
CA GLY A 107 4.69 8.85 -7.79
C GLY A 107 4.69 8.21 -6.39
N ARG A 108 5.81 8.31 -5.68
CA ARG A 108 5.97 7.80 -4.30
C ARG A 108 5.57 8.82 -3.24
N SER A 109 5.40 10.08 -3.63
CA SER A 109 4.90 11.12 -2.73
C SER A 109 3.37 11.03 -2.62
N SER A 110 2.84 11.43 -1.47
CA SER A 110 1.40 11.51 -1.27
C SER A 110 1.00 12.56 -0.24
N LYS A 111 -0.22 13.06 -0.33
CA LYS A 111 -0.73 14.13 0.54
C LYS A 111 -2.22 13.96 0.78
N SER A 112 -2.67 14.34 1.96
CA SER A 112 -4.08 14.47 2.34
C SER A 112 -4.27 15.72 3.20
N ASP A 113 -5.48 15.93 3.72
CA ASP A 113 -5.74 17.00 4.70
C ASP A 113 -5.03 16.76 6.05
N ALA A 114 -4.65 15.51 6.36
CA ALA A 114 -4.06 15.13 7.65
C ALA A 114 -2.56 14.81 7.57
N PHE A 115 -1.99 14.58 6.38
CA PHE A 115 -0.58 14.23 6.24
C PHE A 115 0.02 14.65 4.90
N GLU A 116 1.34 14.71 4.86
CA GLU A 116 2.16 14.87 3.66
C GLU A 116 3.38 13.96 3.76
N ILE A 117 3.59 13.13 2.73
CA ILE A 117 4.74 12.26 2.52
C ILE A 117 5.46 12.77 1.27
N LYS A 118 6.66 13.31 1.45
CA LYS A 118 7.52 13.73 0.33
C LYS A 118 8.62 12.72 0.12
N HIS A 119 8.72 12.23 -1.10
CA HIS A 119 9.79 11.36 -1.53
C HIS A 119 10.81 12.13 -2.37
N VAL A 120 12.09 11.85 -2.14
CA VAL A 120 13.21 12.31 -2.97
C VAL A 120 14.16 11.14 -3.21
N GLY A 121 14.70 11.04 -4.43
CA GLY A 121 15.67 10.01 -4.81
C GLY A 121 15.09 8.98 -5.79
N THR A 122 15.79 7.86 -5.95
CA THR A 122 15.43 6.74 -6.83
C THR A 122 15.89 5.44 -6.19
N THR A 123 15.43 4.30 -6.70
CA THR A 123 15.90 2.99 -6.23
C THR A 123 17.41 2.76 -6.38
N ALA A 124 18.07 3.52 -7.27
CA ALA A 124 19.52 3.50 -7.48
C ALA A 124 20.30 4.49 -6.59
N THR A 125 19.63 5.43 -5.93
CA THR A 125 20.25 6.44 -5.07
C THR A 125 19.76 6.31 -3.63
N GLU A 126 20.24 7.17 -2.75
CA GLU A 126 19.58 7.34 -1.46
C GLU A 126 18.14 7.80 -1.69
N GLU A 127 17.21 7.17 -0.97
CA GLU A 127 15.80 7.56 -0.96
C GLU A 127 15.44 8.15 0.39
N ILE A 128 14.77 9.28 0.36
CA ILE A 128 14.33 10.01 1.55
C ILE A 128 12.82 10.12 1.52
N TYR A 129 12.18 9.77 2.63
CA TYR A 129 10.76 9.96 2.86
C TYR A 129 10.57 10.89 4.06
N GLU A 130 10.09 12.11 3.80
CA GLU A 130 9.71 13.06 4.84
C GLU A 130 8.22 12.95 5.10
N ILE A 131 7.85 12.45 6.27
CA ILE A 131 6.48 12.18 6.68
C ILE A 131 6.10 13.19 7.75
N SER A 132 5.11 14.01 7.44
CA SER A 132 4.46 14.92 8.38
C SER A 132 2.98 14.56 8.50
N ALA A 133 2.46 14.48 9.71
CA ALA A 133 1.05 14.17 9.93
C ALA A 133 0.49 14.78 11.21
N ASP A 134 -0.77 15.19 11.17
CA ASP A 134 -1.59 15.56 12.32
C ASP A 134 -2.78 14.60 12.38
N LEU A 135 -2.67 13.56 13.20
CA LEU A 135 -3.65 12.48 13.27
C LEU A 135 -4.70 12.71 14.38
N ASP A 136 -4.35 13.52 15.38
CA ASP A 136 -5.21 13.94 16.48
C ASP A 136 -4.48 15.02 17.29
N LYS A 137 -5.19 15.68 18.21
CA LYS A 137 -4.63 16.68 19.15
C LYS A 137 -3.43 16.19 19.97
N ALA A 138 -3.28 14.87 20.12
CA ALA A 138 -2.22 14.23 20.88
C ALA A 138 -1.15 13.54 20.01
N ILE A 139 -1.36 13.43 18.69
CA ILE A 139 -0.50 12.65 17.80
C ILE A 139 -0.18 13.47 16.55
N GLN A 140 0.98 14.14 16.63
CA GLN A 140 1.63 14.80 15.50
C GLN A 140 2.93 14.08 15.20
N LEU A 141 3.20 13.88 13.91
CA LEU A 141 4.36 13.15 13.41
C LEU A 141 5.17 14.07 12.51
N ASN A 142 6.49 14.04 12.70
CA ASN A 142 7.45 14.59 11.76
C ASN A 142 8.66 13.65 11.77
N VAL A 143 8.77 12.81 10.74
CA VAL A 143 9.77 11.75 10.67
C VAL A 143 10.41 11.77 9.29
N LYS A 144 11.74 11.61 9.27
CA LYS A 144 12.52 11.44 8.06
C LYS A 144 13.06 10.01 8.01
N TRP A 145 12.63 9.23 7.03
CA TRP A 145 13.23 7.94 6.71
C TRP A 145 14.27 8.11 5.61
N SER A 146 15.45 7.52 5.80
CA SER A 146 16.47 7.37 4.76
C SER A 146 16.66 5.89 4.46
N LYS A 147 16.59 5.53 3.18
CA LYS A 147 17.04 4.25 2.67
C LYS A 147 18.34 4.49 1.90
N PRO A 148 19.49 3.99 2.38
CA PRO A 148 20.76 4.18 1.70
C PRO A 148 20.80 3.40 0.38
N ALA A 149 21.53 3.93 -0.62
CA ALA A 149 21.71 3.28 -1.91
C ALA A 149 22.36 1.87 -1.81
N SER A 150 23.13 1.63 -0.75
CA SER A 150 23.78 0.34 -0.47
C SER A 150 22.82 -0.75 0.01
N ALA A 151 21.59 -0.40 0.38
CA ALA A 151 20.55 -1.33 0.81
C ALA A 151 19.36 -1.28 -0.16
N PRO A 152 19.50 -1.82 -1.39
CA PRO A 152 18.39 -1.91 -2.31
C PRO A 152 17.32 -2.81 -1.70
N GLY A 153 16.07 -2.34 -1.69
CA GLY A 153 14.94 -3.13 -1.22
C GLY A 153 14.60 -4.23 -2.24
N ALA A 154 13.68 -5.11 -1.85
CA ALA A 154 13.22 -6.20 -2.69
C ALA A 154 11.70 -6.31 -2.65
N LYS A 155 11.11 -6.76 -3.75
CA LYS A 155 9.71 -7.20 -3.81
C LYS A 155 9.63 -8.71 -3.87
N TYR A 156 8.52 -9.25 -3.38
CA TYR A 156 8.27 -10.68 -3.54
C TYR A 156 7.89 -10.96 -5.00
N GLY A 157 8.68 -11.79 -5.66
CA GLY A 157 8.52 -12.15 -7.06
C GLY A 157 9.15 -11.17 -8.05
N ALA A 158 9.68 -11.68 -9.16
CA ALA A 158 10.31 -10.88 -10.21
C ALA A 158 9.31 -10.35 -11.24
N GLY A 159 9.73 -9.35 -12.02
CA GLY A 159 8.96 -8.77 -13.13
C GLY A 159 7.84 -7.81 -12.69
N GLU A 160 7.02 -7.39 -13.65
CA GLU A 160 5.97 -6.37 -13.44
C GLU A 160 4.85 -6.84 -12.50
N ASN A 161 4.63 -8.15 -12.36
CA ASN A 161 3.63 -8.71 -11.45
C ASN A 161 4.19 -9.07 -10.07
N GLY A 162 5.46 -8.76 -9.79
CA GLY A 162 6.04 -8.90 -8.46
C GLY A 162 5.32 -8.00 -7.46
N GLY A 163 5.03 -8.51 -6.26
CA GLY A 163 4.32 -7.76 -5.21
C GLY A 163 2.78 -7.72 -5.33
N TYR A 164 2.22 -8.04 -6.50
CA TYR A 164 0.76 -8.03 -6.69
C TYR A 164 0.14 -9.36 -6.31
N SER A 165 -0.88 -9.31 -5.47
CA SER A 165 -1.90 -10.35 -5.37
C SER A 165 -3.11 -9.91 -6.18
N THR A 166 -3.76 -10.83 -6.90
CA THR A 166 -4.74 -10.46 -7.93
C THR A 166 -6.08 -11.14 -7.72
N TYR A 167 -7.13 -10.49 -8.21
CA TYR A 167 -8.46 -11.06 -8.35
C TYR A 167 -8.75 -11.39 -9.81
N GLY A 168 -9.51 -12.46 -10.03
CA GLY A 168 -9.84 -12.95 -11.36
C GLY A 168 -8.79 -13.90 -11.92
N ARG A 169 -9.14 -14.55 -13.03
CA ARG A 169 -8.28 -15.56 -13.68
C ARG A 169 -7.19 -14.95 -14.55
N ASP A 170 -7.47 -13.79 -15.12
CA ASP A 170 -6.50 -13.05 -15.91
C ASP A 170 -5.72 -12.09 -15.00
N ARG A 171 -4.39 -12.15 -15.11
CA ARG A 171 -3.47 -11.39 -14.25
C ARG A 171 -2.81 -10.24 -14.99
N SER A 172 -3.08 -10.11 -16.30
CA SER A 172 -2.59 -8.98 -17.09
C SER A 172 -3.11 -7.66 -16.51
N VAL A 173 -2.35 -6.58 -16.68
CA VAL A 173 -2.70 -5.26 -16.16
C VAL A 173 -4.02 -4.74 -16.74
N GLU A 174 -4.36 -5.19 -17.95
CA GLU A 174 -5.55 -4.77 -18.68
C GLU A 174 -6.81 -5.52 -18.26
N LYS A 175 -6.67 -6.76 -17.77
CA LYS A 175 -7.79 -7.70 -17.61
C LYS A 175 -7.98 -8.23 -16.19
N ARG A 176 -7.11 -7.89 -15.24
CA ARG A 176 -7.31 -8.23 -13.83
C ARG A 176 -8.57 -7.58 -13.27
N ASP A 177 -9.33 -8.33 -12.47
CA ASP A 177 -10.56 -7.84 -11.83
C ASP A 177 -10.26 -6.94 -10.63
N GLY A 178 -9.03 -7.01 -10.13
CA GLY A 178 -8.57 -6.24 -8.99
C GLY A 178 -7.20 -6.68 -8.50
N PHE A 179 -6.61 -5.90 -7.60
CA PHE A 179 -5.32 -6.25 -7.01
C PHE A 179 -5.12 -5.72 -5.60
N ILE A 180 -4.18 -6.35 -4.91
CA ILE A 180 -3.62 -5.91 -3.64
C ILE A 180 -2.12 -5.82 -3.81
N VAL A 181 -1.53 -4.70 -3.40
CA VAL A 181 -0.07 -4.50 -3.40
C VAL A 181 0.36 -3.86 -2.08
N GLN A 182 1.50 -4.34 -1.58
CA GLN A 182 2.13 -3.85 -0.36
C GLN A 182 3.51 -3.31 -0.70
N TYR A 183 3.70 -2.03 -0.40
CA TYR A 183 4.95 -1.32 -0.50
C TYR A 183 5.57 -1.25 0.89
N VAL A 184 6.81 -1.73 1.00
CA VAL A 184 7.52 -1.92 2.27
C VAL A 184 8.94 -1.42 2.12
#